data_AF-A0A3D2XZG9-F1
#
_entry.id   AF-A0A3D2XZG9-F1
#
_cell.length_a   1.000
_cell.length_b   1.000
_cell.length_c   1.000
_cell.angle_alpha   90.00
_cell.angle_beta   90.00
_cell.angle_gamma   90.00
#
_symmetry.space_group_name_H-M   'P 1'
#
loop_
_entity.id
_entity.type
_entity.pdbx_description
1 polymer ?
#
loop_
_entity_poly.entity_id
_entity_poly.type
_entity_poly.pdbx_seq_one_letter_code
_entity_poly.pdbx_strand_id
1 'polypeptide(L)'
;MQQAMAAAIKYDNDPDVEPLMALFDQTFLGRFNTRLVRGGDEPVYLPANEHTPYHQIVFAHGYFSSALHEIAHWCIAGEQRRLLEDYGYWYCPDGRDATQQREFEQVEVKPQAIEWAMTIAANRRFQVSTDNLNGAEPDREGFTRRVREQLLTYLNSGFPPRATMFIYALRAKFNGPELNQAWLDKEYPQ
;
A
#
# COMPACT_ATOMS: atom_id res chain seq x y z
N MET A 1 22.79 28.10 -23.42
CA MET A 1 22.15 28.76 -22.26
C MET A 1 21.12 27.77 -21.73
N GLN A 2 21.45 27.12 -20.62
CA GLN A 2 20.76 25.98 -20.06
C GLN A 2 19.82 26.50 -18.97
N GLN A 3 18.52 26.22 -19.07
CA GLN A 3 17.58 26.09 -17.94
C GLN A 3 16.19 25.77 -18.50
N ALA A 4 15.91 24.48 -18.65
CA ALA A 4 14.54 23.99 -18.59
C ALA A 4 14.17 23.99 -17.10
N MET A 5 13.21 24.83 -16.71
CA MET A 5 12.66 24.82 -15.37
C MET A 5 11.91 23.49 -15.20
N ALA A 6 12.47 22.58 -14.40
CA ALA A 6 11.70 21.48 -13.86
C ALA A 6 10.57 22.10 -13.03
N ALA A 7 9.32 21.89 -13.45
CA ALA A 7 8.19 22.14 -12.58
C ALA A 7 8.44 21.32 -11.30
N ALA A 8 8.57 21.99 -10.16
CA ALA A 8 8.75 21.30 -8.89
C ALA A 8 7.53 20.40 -8.69
N ILE A 9 7.74 19.09 -8.75
CA ILE A 9 6.71 18.09 -8.44
C ILE A 9 6.20 18.44 -7.04
N LYS A 10 4.94 18.85 -6.94
CA LYS A 10 4.30 19.17 -5.67
C LYS A 10 3.98 17.84 -4.99
N TYR A 11 4.94 17.33 -4.24
CA TYR A 11 4.69 16.25 -3.30
C TYR A 11 3.81 16.74 -2.16
N ASP A 12 3.02 15.83 -1.60
CA ASP A 12 2.43 16.03 -0.29
C ASP A 12 3.53 16.26 0.75
N ASN A 13 3.28 17.19 1.66
CA ASN A 13 4.24 17.61 2.68
C ASN A 13 4.01 16.90 4.02
N ASP A 14 3.43 15.70 4.00
CA ASP A 14 3.24 14.90 5.20
C ASP A 14 4.60 14.59 5.86
N PRO A 15 4.85 15.11 7.08
CA PRO A 15 6.15 14.99 7.74
C PRO A 15 6.51 13.55 8.12
N ASP A 16 5.54 12.63 8.13
CA ASP A 16 5.76 11.22 8.50
C ASP A 16 6.21 10.35 7.33
N VAL A 17 6.23 10.87 6.10
CA VAL A 17 6.63 10.10 4.91
C VAL A 17 8.10 9.70 4.97
N GLU A 18 9.00 10.63 5.31
CA GLU A 18 10.42 10.31 5.49
C GLU A 18 10.65 9.30 6.64
N PRO A 19 10.04 9.48 7.83
CA PRO A 19 10.02 8.45 8.88
C PRO A 19 9.51 7.08 8.42
N LEU A 20 8.46 7.02 7.60
CA LEU A 20 7.92 5.78 7.05
C LEU A 20 8.91 5.08 6.12
N MET A 21 9.53 5.83 5.21
CA MET A 21 10.55 5.32 4.30
C MET A 21 11.75 4.76 5.06
N ALA A 22 12.27 5.51 6.03
CA ALA A 22 13.38 5.06 6.86
C ALA A 22 13.03 3.79 7.65
N LEU A 23 11.80 3.69 8.17
CA LEU A 23 11.31 2.51 8.88
C LEU A 23 11.20 1.30 7.95
N PHE A 24 10.71 1.48 6.72
CA PHE A 24 10.63 0.42 5.72
C PHE A 24 12.02 -0.12 5.39
N ASP A 25 12.96 0.78 5.06
CA ASP A 25 14.34 0.42 4.71
C ASP A 25 15.04 -0.29 5.87
N GLN A 26 14.87 0.19 7.11
CA GLN A 26 15.38 -0.49 8.30
C GLN A 26 14.82 -1.91 8.44
N THR A 27 13.55 -2.10 8.11
CA THR A 27 12.86 -3.38 8.29
C THR A 27 13.21 -4.39 7.19
N PHE A 28 13.42 -3.94 5.95
CA PHE A 28 13.45 -4.82 4.79
C PHE A 28 14.70 -4.78 3.92
N LEU A 29 15.54 -3.74 3.99
CA LEU A 29 16.72 -3.65 3.14
C LEU A 29 17.68 -4.83 3.38
N GLY A 30 18.01 -5.13 4.63
CA GLY A 30 18.97 -6.18 4.95
C GLY A 30 18.51 -7.61 4.61
N ARG A 31 17.19 -7.87 4.61
CA ARG A 31 16.63 -9.22 4.42
C ARG A 31 16.03 -9.45 3.03
N PHE A 32 15.49 -8.40 2.41
CA PHE A 32 14.76 -8.48 1.14
C PHE A 32 15.35 -7.56 0.06
N ASN A 33 16.46 -6.87 0.34
CA ASN A 33 17.11 -5.97 -0.60
C ASN A 33 16.14 -4.96 -1.26
N THR A 34 15.14 -4.50 -0.51
CA THR A 34 14.06 -3.66 -1.03
C THR A 34 14.03 -2.34 -0.27
N ARG A 35 13.86 -1.23 -1.01
CA ARG A 35 13.69 0.13 -0.46
C ARG A 35 12.36 0.74 -0.84
N LEU A 36 11.88 1.66 -0.02
CA LEU A 36 10.73 2.51 -0.34
C LEU A 36 11.23 3.82 -0.94
N VAL A 37 10.68 4.21 -2.09
CA VAL A 37 11.13 5.37 -2.87
C VAL A 37 9.95 6.28 -3.15
N ARG A 38 10.10 7.57 -2.85
CA ARG A 38 9.12 8.59 -3.20
C ARG A 38 9.19 8.84 -4.71
N GLY A 39 8.12 8.48 -5.43
CA GLY A 39 7.97 8.70 -6.86
C GLY A 39 7.21 9.97 -7.19
N GLY A 40 7.04 10.20 -8.50
CA GLY A 40 6.25 11.30 -9.08
C GLY A 40 4.77 10.95 -9.12
N ASP A 41 4.27 10.62 -10.31
CA ASP A 41 2.83 10.47 -10.55
C ASP A 41 2.36 9.01 -10.50
N GLU A 42 3.18 8.05 -10.95
CA GLU A 42 2.78 6.64 -11.03
C GLU A 42 3.54 5.79 -10.01
N PRO A 43 2.83 4.93 -9.25
CA PRO A 43 3.49 3.90 -8.46
C PRO A 43 4.06 2.81 -9.36
N VAL A 44 5.18 2.21 -8.94
CA VAL A 44 5.77 1.08 -9.66
C VAL A 44 6.70 0.27 -8.76
N TYR A 45 6.67 -1.05 -8.92
CA TYR A 45 7.74 -1.90 -8.39
C TYR A 45 8.85 -2.13 -9.42
N LEU A 46 10.09 -1.81 -9.05
CA LEU A 46 11.26 -2.01 -9.91
C LEU A 46 12.20 -3.04 -9.27
N PRO A 47 12.48 -4.18 -9.93
CA PRO A 47 13.45 -5.12 -9.41
C PRO A 47 14.89 -4.57 -9.48
N ALA A 48 15.75 -5.05 -8.59
CA ALA A 48 17.18 -4.74 -8.62
C ALA A 48 17.79 -5.11 -9.99
N ASN A 49 18.72 -4.29 -10.48
CA ASN A 49 19.44 -4.48 -11.73
C ASN A 49 20.89 -3.99 -11.63
N GLU A 50 21.62 -4.00 -12.74
CA GLU A 50 23.03 -3.59 -12.79
C GLU A 50 23.28 -2.12 -12.38
N HIS A 51 22.29 -1.25 -12.57
CA HIS A 51 22.38 0.17 -12.23
C HIS A 51 21.88 0.48 -10.81
N THR A 52 20.87 -0.26 -10.35
CA THR A 52 20.29 -0.11 -9.01
C THR A 52 20.32 -1.46 -8.28
N PRO A 53 21.27 -1.68 -7.35
CA PRO A 53 21.50 -3.00 -6.75
C PRO A 53 20.48 -3.39 -5.67
N TYR A 54 19.33 -2.72 -5.62
CA TYR A 54 18.21 -2.98 -4.70
C TYR A 54 16.87 -2.84 -5.43
N HIS A 55 15.87 -3.60 -4.98
CA HIS A 55 14.49 -3.47 -5.44
C HIS A 55 13.87 -2.17 -4.90
N GLN A 56 12.94 -1.59 -5.63
CA GLN A 56 12.29 -0.33 -5.29
C GLN A 56 10.78 -0.51 -5.30
N ILE A 57 10.14 -0.10 -4.21
CA ILE A 57 8.71 0.18 -4.18
C ILE A 57 8.57 1.68 -4.35
N VAL A 58 8.14 2.13 -5.52
CA VAL A 58 7.95 3.55 -5.83
C VAL A 58 6.49 3.90 -5.61
N PHE A 59 6.20 4.89 -4.75
CA PHE A 59 4.83 5.32 -4.46
C PHE A 59 4.56 6.74 -4.97
N ALA A 60 3.29 7.03 -5.31
CA ALA A 60 2.91 8.25 -5.99
C ALA A 60 2.72 9.44 -5.04
N HIS A 61 3.02 10.64 -5.56
CA HIS A 61 2.71 11.96 -5.03
C HIS A 61 3.23 12.28 -3.61
N GLY A 62 4.01 11.39 -3.00
CA GLY A 62 4.46 11.56 -1.62
C GLY A 62 3.36 11.29 -0.58
N TYR A 63 2.22 10.71 -0.94
CA TYR A 63 1.17 10.43 0.05
C TYR A 63 1.53 9.22 0.92
N PHE A 64 1.33 9.36 2.23
CA PHE A 64 1.55 8.27 3.19
C PHE A 64 0.66 7.05 2.91
N SER A 65 -0.61 7.27 2.53
CA SER A 65 -1.53 6.19 2.15
C SER A 65 -1.06 5.47 0.88
N SER A 66 -0.60 6.21 -0.14
CA SER A 66 -0.02 5.61 -1.35
C SER A 66 1.18 4.72 -0.99
N ALA A 67 2.07 5.19 -0.11
CA ALA A 67 3.18 4.36 0.37
C ALA A 67 2.71 3.05 1.05
N LEU A 68 1.72 3.12 1.94
CA LEU A 68 1.18 1.92 2.59
C LEU A 68 0.50 0.96 1.61
N HIS A 69 -0.20 1.50 0.62
CA HIS A 69 -0.85 0.74 -0.43
C HIS A 69 0.17 -0.08 -1.22
N GLU A 70 1.25 0.55 -1.71
CA GLU A 70 2.31 -0.14 -2.45
C GLU A 70 3.03 -1.21 -1.61
N ILE A 71 3.24 -0.94 -0.32
CA ILE A 71 3.83 -1.91 0.60
C ILE A 71 2.89 -3.11 0.80
N ALA A 72 1.57 -2.89 0.83
CA ALA A 72 0.59 -3.96 0.95
C ALA A 72 0.59 -4.86 -0.29
N HIS A 73 0.62 -4.29 -1.49
CA HIS A 73 0.80 -5.04 -2.74
C HIS A 73 2.10 -5.84 -2.74
N TRP A 74 3.21 -5.20 -2.37
CA TRP A 74 4.49 -5.87 -2.24
C TRP A 74 4.42 -7.07 -1.29
N CYS A 75 3.75 -6.93 -0.14
CA CYS A 75 3.57 -7.98 0.85
C CYS A 75 2.81 -9.21 0.33
N ILE A 76 1.89 -9.02 -0.61
CA ILE A 76 1.14 -10.09 -1.29
C ILE A 76 1.95 -10.74 -2.41
N ALA A 77 2.69 -9.96 -3.20
CA ALA A 77 3.44 -10.45 -4.35
C ALA A 77 4.50 -11.49 -3.94
N GLY A 78 4.42 -12.70 -4.51
CA GLY A 78 5.36 -13.80 -4.25
C GLY A 78 6.77 -13.56 -4.80
N GLU A 79 7.74 -14.37 -4.39
CA GLU A 79 9.16 -14.20 -4.76
C GLU A 79 9.40 -14.07 -6.27
N GLN A 80 8.80 -14.95 -7.08
CA GLN A 80 8.94 -14.91 -8.53
C GLN A 80 8.34 -13.65 -9.15
N ARG A 81 7.23 -13.14 -8.60
CA ARG A 81 6.62 -11.90 -9.08
C ARG A 81 7.51 -10.70 -8.78
N ARG A 82 8.24 -10.71 -7.66
CA ARG A 82 9.20 -9.64 -7.28
C ARG A 82 10.48 -9.61 -8.12
N LEU A 83 10.57 -10.46 -9.14
CA LEU A 83 11.62 -10.38 -10.17
C LEU A 83 11.13 -9.65 -11.43
N LEU A 84 9.84 -9.25 -11.47
CA LEU A 84 9.21 -8.58 -12.59
C LEU A 84 8.87 -7.15 -12.21
N GLU A 85 8.98 -6.24 -13.16
CA GLU A 85 8.42 -4.89 -13.04
C GLU A 85 6.92 -4.97 -12.74
N ASP A 86 6.51 -4.17 -11.77
CA ASP A 86 5.15 -4.12 -11.23
C ASP A 86 4.52 -5.49 -10.95
N TYR A 87 5.34 -6.42 -10.46
CA TYR A 87 4.95 -7.80 -10.16
C TYR A 87 4.42 -8.59 -11.37
N GLY A 88 4.57 -8.06 -12.59
CA GLY A 88 3.94 -8.58 -13.80
C GLY A 88 2.41 -8.54 -13.74
N TYR A 89 1.84 -7.57 -13.02
CA TYR A 89 0.42 -7.26 -13.10
C TYR A 89 0.10 -6.42 -14.34
N TRP A 90 -1.15 -6.48 -14.78
CA TRP A 90 -1.63 -5.66 -15.88
C TRP A 90 -2.23 -4.37 -15.32
N TYR A 91 -1.87 -3.25 -15.92
CA TYR A 91 -2.47 -1.96 -15.60
C TYR A 91 -3.91 -1.89 -16.12
N CYS A 92 -4.86 -1.57 -15.25
CA CYS A 92 -6.25 -1.30 -15.62
C CYS A 92 -6.57 0.16 -15.27
N PRO A 93 -6.61 1.06 -16.26
CA PRO A 93 -6.81 2.48 -16.02
C PRO A 93 -8.20 2.79 -15.46
N ASP A 94 -8.36 4.01 -14.95
CA ASP A 94 -9.63 4.62 -14.62
C ASP A 94 -10.65 4.57 -15.77
N GLY A 95 -11.94 4.70 -15.46
CA GLY A 95 -13.03 4.57 -16.44
C GLY A 95 -13.55 3.14 -16.58
N ARG A 96 -13.36 2.30 -15.55
CA ARG A 96 -13.80 0.91 -15.53
C ARG A 96 -15.33 0.83 -15.49
N ASP A 97 -15.88 -0.07 -16.30
CA ASP A 97 -17.28 -0.45 -16.21
C ASP A 97 -17.55 -1.29 -14.94
N ALA A 98 -18.82 -1.59 -14.66
CA ALA A 98 -19.19 -2.31 -13.46
C ALA A 98 -18.59 -3.74 -13.38
N THR A 99 -18.30 -4.38 -14.50
CA THR A 99 -17.67 -5.71 -14.53
C THR A 99 -16.19 -5.62 -14.25
N GLN A 100 -15.50 -4.73 -14.94
CA GLN A 100 -14.08 -4.44 -14.73
C GLN A 100 -13.80 -3.97 -13.30
N GLN A 101 -14.68 -3.13 -12.74
CA GLN A 101 -14.57 -2.67 -11.36
C GLN A 101 -14.70 -3.83 -10.36
N ARG A 102 -15.59 -4.80 -10.61
CA ARG A 102 -15.71 -5.99 -9.76
C ARG A 102 -14.47 -6.89 -9.83
N GLU A 103 -13.86 -7.02 -11.00
CA GLU A 103 -12.61 -7.78 -11.18
C GLU A 103 -11.44 -7.11 -10.46
N PHE A 104 -11.34 -5.78 -10.57
CA PHE A 104 -10.39 -4.97 -9.80
C PHE A 104 -10.59 -5.17 -8.29
N GLU A 105 -11.81 -4.98 -7.79
CA GLU A 105 -12.09 -5.11 -6.36
C GLU A 105 -11.75 -6.51 -5.83
N GLN A 106 -11.91 -7.58 -6.62
CA GLN A 106 -11.53 -8.94 -6.21
C GLN A 106 -10.03 -9.07 -5.91
N VAL A 107 -9.17 -8.42 -6.72
CA VAL A 107 -7.71 -8.48 -6.50
C VAL A 107 -7.26 -7.52 -5.39
N GLU A 108 -8.03 -6.47 -5.14
CA GLU A 108 -7.76 -5.44 -4.12
C GLU A 108 -8.14 -5.81 -2.69
N VAL A 109 -9.02 -6.80 -2.48
CA VAL A 109 -9.50 -7.17 -1.12
C VAL A 109 -8.32 -7.48 -0.17
N LYS A 110 -7.31 -8.21 -0.64
CA LYS A 110 -6.16 -8.62 0.21
C LYS A 110 -5.16 -7.48 0.45
N PRO A 111 -4.68 -6.76 -0.59
CA PRO A 111 -3.87 -5.55 -0.40
C PRO A 111 -4.53 -4.56 0.56
N GLN A 112 -5.79 -4.18 0.32
CA GLN A 112 -6.44 -3.16 1.16
C GLN A 112 -6.72 -3.64 2.60
N ALA A 113 -6.85 -4.95 2.84
CA ALA A 113 -6.93 -5.46 4.21
C ALA A 113 -5.60 -5.33 4.96
N ILE A 114 -4.47 -5.54 4.28
CA ILE A 114 -3.13 -5.31 4.85
C ILE A 114 -2.88 -3.82 5.03
N GLU A 115 -3.25 -3.00 4.04
CA GLU A 115 -3.15 -1.54 4.10
C GLU A 115 -3.94 -0.99 5.29
N TRP A 116 -5.15 -1.49 5.54
CA TRP A 116 -5.95 -1.12 6.70
C TRP A 116 -5.19 -1.42 8.00
N ALA A 117 -4.66 -2.64 8.16
CA ALA A 117 -3.90 -3.01 9.36
C ALA A 117 -2.66 -2.13 9.57
N MET A 118 -1.90 -1.85 8.50
CA MET A 118 -0.75 -0.95 8.53
C MET A 118 -1.15 0.48 8.88
N THR A 119 -2.27 0.96 8.35
CA THR A 119 -2.79 2.31 8.62
C THR A 119 -3.16 2.47 10.08
N ILE A 120 -3.81 1.48 10.69
CA ILE A 120 -4.11 1.49 12.13
C ILE A 120 -2.81 1.42 12.94
N ALA A 121 -1.86 0.56 12.57
CA ALA A 121 -0.56 0.47 13.24
C ALA A 121 0.22 1.80 13.15
N ALA A 122 0.04 2.56 12.07
CA ALA A 122 0.60 3.90 11.90
C ALA A 122 -0.17 5.00 12.65
N ASN A 123 -1.15 4.64 13.49
CA ASN A 123 -2.03 5.55 14.22
C ASN A 123 -2.84 6.50 13.30
N ARG A 124 -3.28 5.99 12.15
CA ARG A 124 -4.02 6.75 11.13
C ARG A 124 -5.39 6.14 10.87
N ARG A 125 -6.27 6.90 10.22
CA ARG A 125 -7.61 6.45 9.80
C ARG A 125 -7.54 5.89 8.38
N PHE A 126 -8.16 4.73 8.17
CA PHE A 126 -8.20 4.05 6.89
C PHE A 126 -9.52 4.30 6.17
N GLN A 127 -9.45 4.36 4.85
CA GLN A 127 -10.61 4.34 3.96
C GLN A 127 -10.26 3.52 2.72
N VAL A 128 -11.17 2.66 2.28
CA VAL A 128 -10.96 1.90 1.03
C VAL A 128 -10.86 2.83 -0.17
N SER A 129 -9.98 2.47 -1.11
CA SER A 129 -9.89 3.12 -2.41
C SER A 129 -10.54 2.26 -3.47
N THR A 130 -11.54 2.79 -4.17
CA THR A 130 -12.19 2.10 -5.30
C THR A 130 -11.55 2.46 -6.65
N ASP A 131 -10.68 3.49 -6.65
CA ASP A 131 -9.84 3.92 -7.77
C ASP A 131 -10.56 4.00 -9.14
N ASN A 132 -11.75 4.60 -9.18
CA ASN A 132 -12.56 4.69 -10.40
C ASN A 132 -13.32 6.02 -10.44
N LEU A 133 -12.63 7.10 -10.78
CA LEU A 133 -13.17 8.47 -10.78
C LEU A 133 -14.05 8.76 -12.00
N ASN A 134 -13.73 8.20 -13.16
CA ASN A 134 -14.43 8.45 -14.42
C ASN A 134 -15.23 7.25 -14.94
N GLY A 135 -15.42 6.22 -14.10
CA GLY A 135 -16.10 4.98 -14.47
C GLY A 135 -17.47 4.79 -13.81
N ALA A 136 -17.89 3.54 -13.68
CA ALA A 136 -19.11 3.21 -12.94
C ALA A 136 -18.95 3.54 -11.45
N GLU A 137 -20.01 4.12 -10.86
CA GLU A 137 -20.11 4.37 -9.42
C GLU A 137 -19.90 3.05 -8.63
N PRO A 138 -18.83 2.92 -7.85
CA PRO A 138 -18.50 1.67 -7.17
C PRO A 138 -19.33 1.48 -5.89
N ASP A 139 -19.67 0.23 -5.56
CA ASP A 139 -20.28 -0.14 -4.26
C ASP A 139 -19.22 -0.09 -3.16
N ARG A 140 -18.87 1.12 -2.73
CA ARG A 140 -17.83 1.37 -1.72
C ARG A 140 -18.14 0.69 -0.40
N GLU A 141 -19.41 0.65 0.02
CA GLU A 141 -19.80 -0.02 1.27
C GLU A 141 -19.62 -1.52 1.18
N GLY A 142 -20.09 -2.13 0.08
CA GLY A 142 -19.89 -3.56 -0.18
C GLY A 142 -18.42 -3.93 -0.28
N PHE A 143 -17.61 -3.09 -0.92
CA PHE A 143 -16.17 -3.30 -0.96
C PHE A 143 -15.53 -3.17 0.43
N THR A 144 -15.91 -2.16 1.21
CA THR A 144 -15.46 -1.99 2.60
C THR A 144 -15.77 -3.23 3.44
N ARG A 145 -16.97 -3.82 3.31
CA ARG A 145 -17.36 -5.05 4.00
C ARG A 145 -16.42 -6.21 3.65
N ARG A 146 -16.15 -6.44 2.37
CA ARG A 146 -15.24 -7.52 1.91
C ARG A 146 -13.81 -7.34 2.38
N VAL A 147 -13.29 -6.10 2.34
CA VAL A 147 -11.95 -5.78 2.87
C VAL A 147 -11.90 -6.03 4.38
N ARG A 148 -12.95 -5.63 5.12
CA ARG A 148 -13.03 -5.86 6.57
C ARG A 148 -13.11 -7.36 6.91
N GLU A 149 -13.87 -8.15 6.16
CA GLU A 149 -13.94 -9.61 6.33
C GLU A 149 -12.56 -10.28 6.12
N GLN A 150 -11.82 -9.84 5.10
CA GLN A 150 -10.45 -10.30 4.88
C GLN A 150 -9.51 -9.86 5.99
N LEU A 151 -9.66 -8.65 6.54
CA LEU A 151 -8.89 -8.19 7.70
C LEU A 151 -9.17 -9.07 8.92
N LEU A 152 -10.43 -9.39 9.22
CA LEU A 152 -10.79 -10.32 10.30
C LEU A 152 -10.18 -11.71 10.09
N THR A 153 -10.14 -12.19 8.85
CA THR A 153 -9.45 -13.45 8.53
C THR A 153 -7.98 -13.36 8.89
N TYR A 154 -7.28 -12.28 8.51
CA TYR A 154 -5.86 -12.12 8.88
C TYR A 154 -5.64 -11.97 10.39
N LEU A 155 -6.55 -11.34 11.13
CA LEU A 155 -6.45 -11.26 12.59
C LEU A 155 -6.56 -12.65 13.24
N ASN A 156 -7.31 -13.57 12.64
CA ASN A 156 -7.50 -14.93 13.15
C ASN A 156 -6.42 -15.91 12.67
N SER A 157 -6.04 -15.87 11.39
CA SER A 157 -5.11 -16.81 10.78
C SER A 157 -3.66 -16.33 10.72
N GLY A 158 -3.42 -15.05 11.02
CA GLY A 158 -2.14 -14.38 10.85
C GLY A 158 -1.99 -13.70 9.48
N PHE A 159 -1.26 -12.58 9.47
CA PHE A 159 -0.89 -11.85 8.26
C PHE A 159 0.31 -12.50 7.54
N PRO A 160 0.52 -12.22 6.24
CA PRO A 160 1.75 -12.60 5.56
C PRO A 160 2.99 -12.13 6.33
N PRO A 161 4.08 -12.91 6.39
CA PRO A 161 5.22 -12.61 7.27
C PRO A 161 5.79 -11.19 7.13
N ARG A 162 5.86 -10.66 5.91
CA ARG A 162 6.33 -9.29 5.65
C ARG A 162 5.36 -8.23 6.19
N ALA A 163 4.06 -8.42 5.99
CA ALA A 163 3.04 -7.55 6.56
C ALA A 163 3.10 -7.56 8.09
N THR A 164 3.21 -8.73 8.71
CA THR A 164 3.38 -8.87 10.17
C THR A 164 4.59 -8.07 10.67
N MET A 165 5.77 -8.23 10.04
CA MET A 165 6.98 -7.48 10.41
C MET A 165 6.73 -5.97 10.38
N PHE A 166 6.10 -5.47 9.32
CA PHE A 166 5.90 -4.03 9.16
C PHE A 166 4.81 -3.47 10.07
N ILE A 167 3.72 -4.20 10.30
CA ILE A 167 2.67 -3.81 11.24
C ILE A 167 3.25 -3.59 12.64
N TYR A 168 4.14 -4.49 13.10
CA TYR A 168 4.82 -4.30 14.39
C TYR A 168 5.76 -3.09 14.38
N ALA A 169 6.54 -2.91 13.31
CA ALA A 169 7.45 -1.77 13.18
C ALA A 169 6.68 -0.43 13.19
N LEU A 170 5.59 -0.34 12.42
CA LEU A 170 4.71 0.82 12.35
C LEU A 170 4.13 1.16 13.71
N ARG A 171 3.56 0.16 14.40
CA ARG A 171 2.98 0.34 15.73
C ARG A 171 4.01 0.88 16.73
N ALA A 172 5.22 0.32 16.73
CA ALA A 172 6.30 0.79 17.59
C ALA A 172 6.78 2.21 17.25
N LYS A 173 6.75 2.59 15.96
CA LYS A 173 7.22 3.90 15.49
C LYS A 173 6.19 5.01 15.71
N PHE A 174 4.92 4.75 15.44
CA PHE A 174 3.85 5.75 15.38
C PHE A 174 2.83 5.64 16.51
N ASN A 175 3.06 4.74 17.48
CA ASN A 175 2.20 4.51 18.64
C ASN A 175 0.74 4.17 18.27
N GLY A 176 0.56 3.39 17.21
CA GLY A 176 -0.77 2.89 16.84
C GLY A 176 -1.37 1.98 17.91
N PRO A 177 -2.71 1.88 17.98
CA PRO A 177 -3.38 0.95 18.87
C PRO A 177 -3.08 -0.51 18.47
N GLU A 178 -3.32 -1.43 19.41
CA GLU A 178 -3.34 -2.85 19.09
C GLU A 178 -4.62 -3.17 18.33
N LEU A 179 -4.48 -3.59 17.08
CA LEU A 179 -5.59 -3.99 16.25
C LEU A 179 -6.06 -5.40 16.64
N ASN A 180 -7.28 -5.49 17.14
CA ASN A 180 -8.02 -6.72 17.35
C ASN A 180 -9.49 -6.51 16.96
N GLN A 181 -10.27 -7.59 16.91
CA GLN A 181 -11.67 -7.51 16.48
C GLN A 181 -12.50 -6.55 17.35
N ALA A 182 -12.34 -6.59 18.68
CA ALA A 182 -13.10 -5.72 19.58
C ALA A 182 -12.79 -4.23 19.35
N TRP A 183 -11.52 -3.90 19.11
CA TRP A 183 -11.12 -2.54 18.73
C TRP A 183 -11.71 -2.14 17.39
N LEU A 184 -11.65 -3.02 16.39
CA LEU A 184 -12.17 -2.77 15.05
C LEU A 184 -13.68 -2.52 15.07
N ASP A 185 -14.46 -3.33 15.80
CA ASP A 185 -15.91 -3.20 15.93
C ASP A 185 -16.32 -1.88 16.59
N LYS A 186 -15.50 -1.39 17.52
CA LYS A 186 -15.72 -0.11 18.20
C LYS A 186 -15.41 1.08 17.29
N GLU A 187 -14.27 1.04 16.60
CA GLU A 187 -13.73 2.22 15.88
C GLU A 187 -14.16 2.30 14.42
N TYR A 188 -14.63 1.19 13.84
CA TYR A 188 -15.19 1.06 12.50
C TYR A 188 -16.49 0.24 12.53
N PRO A 189 -17.58 0.81 13.11
CA PRO A 189 -18.86 0.13 13.16
C PRO A 189 -19.43 -0.11 11.76
N GLN A 190 -20.21 -1.18 11.62
CA GLN A 190 -20.98 -1.50 10.41
C GLN A 190 -22.25 -0.66 10.32
#